data_AF-A0A7U4DN69-F1
#
_entry.id   AF-A0A7U4DN69-F1
#
_cell.length_a   1.000
_cell.length_b   1.000
_cell.length_c   1.000
_cell.angle_alpha   90.00
_cell.angle_beta   90.00
_cell.angle_gamma   90.00
#
_symmetry.space_group_name_H-M   'P 1'
#
loop_
_entity.id
_entity.type
_entity.pdbx_description
1 polymer ?
#
loop_
_entity_poly.entity_id
_entity_poly.type
_entity_poly.pdbx_seq_one_letter_code
_entity_poly.pdbx_strand_id
1 'polypeptide(L)'
;MTAENADMAELFEQIGAVLSAAEQNDLDTVYDHRAAIVSMYAQAMVEFHFEESQLDWLNDLLDAVERDDLAACRRLLAQEADTDTVFLATQFAAVMAGFFHHDECMTLIQAIGLQALLKGMQSEPDKS
;
A
#
# COMPACT_ATOMS: atom_id res chain seq x y z
N MET A 1 24.25 14.25 13.83
CA MET A 1 23.17 13.85 12.91
C MET A 1 23.15 12.33 12.95
N THR A 2 22.04 11.72 13.36
CA THR A 2 21.90 10.25 13.37
C THR A 2 21.62 9.74 11.96
N ALA A 3 21.85 8.45 11.68
CA ALA A 3 21.58 7.84 10.37
C ALA A 3 20.11 8.01 9.95
N GLU A 4 19.16 7.75 10.86
CA GLU A 4 17.71 7.98 10.63
C GLU A 4 17.36 9.42 10.20
N ASN A 5 18.10 10.41 10.71
CA ASN A 5 17.86 11.82 10.34
C ASN A 5 18.39 12.13 8.92
N ALA A 6 19.35 11.37 8.42
CA ALA A 6 19.85 11.51 7.05
C ALA A 6 18.88 10.82 6.06
N ASP A 7 18.40 9.62 6.39
CA ASP A 7 17.46 8.86 5.56
C ASP A 7 16.12 9.62 5.38
N MET A 8 15.62 10.24 6.44
CA MET A 8 14.41 11.07 6.38
C MET A 8 14.62 12.36 5.58
N ALA A 9 15.81 12.96 5.62
CA ALA A 9 16.12 14.15 4.82
C ALA A 9 16.17 13.82 3.32
N GLU A 10 16.77 12.69 2.97
CA GLU A 10 16.80 12.18 1.59
C GLU A 10 15.38 11.88 1.08
N LEU A 11 14.51 11.31 1.91
CA LEU A 11 13.09 11.13 1.60
C LEU A 11 12.39 12.45 1.25
N PHE A 12 12.57 13.49 2.07
CA PHE A 12 11.97 14.79 1.78
C PHE A 12 12.52 15.44 0.51
N GLU A 13 13.80 15.21 0.18
CA GLU A 13 14.39 15.68 -1.08
C GLU A 13 13.76 15.01 -2.30
N GLN A 14 13.58 13.68 -2.25
CA GLN A 14 12.90 12.91 -3.31
C GLN A 14 11.44 13.36 -3.49
N ILE A 15 10.71 13.58 -2.39
CA ILE A 15 9.33 14.11 -2.43
C ILE A 15 9.33 15.51 -3.05
N GLY A 16 10.24 16.39 -2.63
CA GLY A 16 10.37 17.75 -3.15
C GLY A 16 10.63 17.78 -4.66
N ALA A 17 11.51 16.89 -5.15
CA ALA A 17 11.79 16.75 -6.57
C ALA A 17 10.54 16.39 -7.38
N VAL A 18 9.75 15.43 -6.91
CA VAL A 18 8.50 15.01 -7.56
C VAL A 18 7.46 16.13 -7.57
N LEU A 19 7.27 16.82 -6.44
CA LEU A 19 6.29 17.92 -6.36
C LEU A 19 6.69 19.09 -7.28
N SER A 20 7.97 19.44 -7.32
CA SER A 20 8.47 20.50 -8.20
C SER A 20 8.34 20.12 -9.69
N ALA A 21 8.60 18.86 -10.04
CA ALA A 21 8.40 18.34 -11.40
C ALA A 21 6.92 18.38 -11.80
N ALA A 22 6.01 18.00 -10.88
CA ALA A 22 4.57 18.07 -11.11
C ALA A 22 4.07 19.50 -11.35
N GLU A 23 4.56 20.49 -10.58
CA GLU A 23 4.24 21.92 -10.80
C GLU A 23 4.68 22.42 -12.18
N GLN A 24 5.79 21.87 -12.69
CA GLN A 24 6.36 22.20 -14.00
C GLN A 24 5.76 21.35 -15.14
N ASN A 25 4.84 20.43 -14.84
CA ASN A 25 4.31 19.44 -15.77
C ASN A 25 5.42 18.60 -16.45
N ASP A 26 6.52 18.36 -15.73
CA ASP A 26 7.61 17.48 -16.12
C ASP A 26 7.28 16.04 -15.73
N LEU A 27 6.55 15.37 -16.61
CA LEU A 27 6.09 14.01 -16.38
C LEU A 27 7.25 13.01 -16.37
N ASP A 28 8.32 13.24 -17.12
CA ASP A 28 9.45 12.32 -17.20
C ASP A 28 10.15 12.22 -15.83
N THR A 29 10.44 13.36 -15.20
CA THR A 29 10.99 13.39 -13.84
C THR A 29 10.04 12.73 -12.83
N VAL A 30 8.73 13.00 -12.90
CA VAL A 30 7.75 12.31 -12.04
C VAL A 30 7.80 10.79 -12.25
N TYR A 31 7.90 10.34 -13.50
CA TYR A 31 8.01 8.93 -13.86
C TYR A 31 9.32 8.30 -13.38
N ASP A 32 10.43 9.03 -13.39
CA ASP A 32 11.75 8.54 -12.96
C ASP A 32 11.81 8.31 -11.44
N HIS A 33 11.15 9.18 -10.68
CA HIS A 33 11.13 9.09 -9.21
C HIS A 33 10.02 8.16 -8.66
N ARG A 34 9.08 7.70 -9.50
CA ARG A 34 7.90 6.94 -9.04
C ARG A 34 8.24 5.69 -8.22
N ALA A 35 9.27 4.95 -8.61
CA ALA A 35 9.65 3.70 -7.94
C ALA A 35 10.21 3.96 -6.52
N ALA A 36 10.98 5.03 -6.37
CA ALA A 36 11.50 5.46 -5.08
C ALA A 36 10.36 5.90 -4.16
N ILE A 37 9.44 6.74 -4.65
CA ILE A 37 8.27 7.19 -3.88
C ILE A 37 7.39 6.02 -3.46
N VAL A 38 7.08 5.08 -4.35
CA VAL A 38 6.26 3.91 -4.02
C VAL A 38 6.97 3.01 -2.99
N SER A 39 8.28 2.80 -3.12
CA SER A 39 9.05 2.02 -2.13
C SER A 39 9.06 2.66 -0.75
N MET A 40 9.19 3.99 -0.69
CA MET A 40 9.15 4.75 0.56
C MET A 40 7.76 4.75 1.19
N TYR A 41 6.71 4.89 0.38
CA TYR A 41 5.34 4.76 0.83
C TYR A 41 5.05 3.36 1.38
N ALA A 42 5.52 2.32 0.69
CA ALA A 42 5.42 0.93 1.13
C ALA A 42 6.07 0.73 2.50
N GLN A 43 7.32 1.18 2.67
CA GLN A 43 8.03 1.07 3.93
C GLN A 43 7.29 1.77 5.08
N ALA A 44 6.83 3.01 4.86
CA ALA A 44 6.07 3.74 5.88
C ALA A 44 4.76 3.03 6.26
N MET A 45 4.01 2.54 5.27
CA MET A 45 2.76 1.81 5.52
C MET A 45 2.99 0.56 6.38
N VAL A 46 4.06 -0.18 6.09
CA VAL A 46 4.47 -1.36 6.84
C VAL A 46 4.84 -0.99 8.29
N GLU A 47 5.71 0.01 8.47
CA GLU A 47 6.23 0.39 9.80
C GLU A 47 5.17 0.96 10.75
N PHE A 48 4.21 1.74 10.23
CA PHE A 48 3.26 2.46 11.08
C PHE A 48 1.98 1.70 11.40
N HIS A 49 1.64 0.70 10.59
CA HIS A 49 0.28 0.15 10.64
C HIS A 49 0.19 -1.36 10.70
N PHE A 50 1.29 -2.08 10.55
CA PHE A 50 1.30 -3.54 10.65
C PHE A 50 2.20 -3.98 11.80
N GLU A 51 1.75 -5.00 12.52
CA GLU A 51 2.56 -5.66 13.53
C GLU A 51 3.65 -6.53 12.88
N GLU A 52 4.75 -6.78 13.60
CA GLU A 52 5.83 -7.66 13.12
C GLU A 52 5.30 -9.06 12.73
N SER A 53 4.27 -9.55 13.43
CA SER A 53 3.58 -10.81 13.19
C SER A 53 2.83 -10.86 11.84
N GLN A 54 2.51 -9.70 11.26
CA GLN A 54 1.74 -9.55 10.03
C GLN A 54 2.64 -9.34 8.80
N LEU A 55 3.94 -9.10 8.99
CA LEU A 55 4.87 -8.74 7.93
C LEU A 55 5.05 -9.85 6.89
N ASP A 56 5.20 -11.10 7.33
CA ASP A 56 5.35 -12.23 6.42
C ASP A 56 4.11 -12.40 5.53
N TRP A 57 2.92 -12.29 6.13
CA TRP A 57 1.65 -12.34 5.41
C TRP A 57 1.51 -11.18 4.41
N LEU A 58 1.90 -9.98 4.81
CA LEU A 58 1.85 -8.80 3.96
C LEU A 58 2.83 -8.94 2.79
N ASN A 59 4.06 -9.41 3.03
CA ASN A 59 5.04 -9.68 1.98
C ASN A 59 4.53 -10.72 0.99
N ASP A 60 3.95 -11.83 1.47
CA ASP A 60 3.32 -12.84 0.61
C ASP A 60 2.19 -12.26 -0.26
N LEU A 61 1.41 -11.31 0.30
CA LEU A 61 0.37 -10.61 -0.45
C LEU A 61 0.97 -9.72 -1.54
N LEU A 62 2.02 -8.96 -1.24
CA LEU A 62 2.68 -8.10 -2.21
C LEU A 62 3.35 -8.91 -3.34
N ASP A 63 3.97 -10.04 -3.00
CA ASP A 63 4.51 -10.99 -3.98
C ASP A 63 3.42 -11.54 -4.90
N ALA A 64 2.22 -11.81 -4.37
CA ALA A 64 1.08 -12.23 -5.18
C ALA A 64 0.58 -11.11 -6.10
N VAL A 65 0.59 -9.86 -5.63
CA VAL A 65 0.23 -8.66 -6.43
C VAL A 65 1.21 -8.44 -7.58
N GLU A 66 2.51 -8.51 -7.29
CA GLU A 66 3.58 -8.36 -8.30
C GLU A 66 3.49 -9.46 -9.38
N ARG A 67 2.97 -10.64 -9.03
CA ARG A 67 2.78 -11.76 -9.96
C ARG A 67 1.42 -11.75 -10.67
N ASP A 68 0.56 -10.78 -10.39
CA ASP A 68 -0.83 -10.74 -10.85
C ASP A 68 -1.65 -12.01 -10.48
N ASP A 69 -1.32 -12.64 -9.35
CA ASP A 69 -1.99 -13.87 -8.90
C ASP A 69 -3.22 -13.53 -8.04
N LEU A 70 -4.34 -13.29 -8.73
CA LEU A 70 -5.64 -13.00 -8.12
C LEU A 70 -6.09 -14.08 -7.11
N ALA A 71 -5.78 -15.35 -7.40
CA ALA A 71 -6.19 -16.46 -6.55
C ALA A 71 -5.39 -16.48 -5.24
N ALA A 72 -4.08 -16.23 -5.32
CA ALA A 72 -3.24 -16.07 -4.15
C ALA A 72 -3.64 -14.83 -3.33
N CYS A 73 -3.86 -13.67 -3.96
CA CYS A 73 -4.32 -12.46 -3.27
C CYS A 73 -5.59 -12.70 -2.45
N ARG A 74 -6.60 -13.31 -3.09
CA ARG A 74 -7.87 -13.63 -2.41
C ARG A 74 -7.67 -14.61 -1.25
N ARG A 75 -6.83 -15.63 -1.43
CA ARG A 75 -6.56 -16.65 -0.40
C ARG A 75 -5.81 -16.07 0.79
N LEU A 76 -4.85 -15.18 0.56
CA LEU A 76 -4.06 -14.53 1.60
C LEU A 76 -4.93 -13.56 2.42
N LEU A 77 -5.68 -12.69 1.75
CA LEU A 77 -6.56 -11.73 2.42
C LEU A 77 -7.68 -12.40 3.25
N ALA A 78 -8.09 -13.61 2.90
CA ALA A 78 -9.09 -14.37 3.66
C ALA A 78 -8.53 -15.03 4.94
N GLN A 79 -7.21 -15.01 5.16
CA GLN A 79 -6.59 -15.59 6.35
C GLN A 79 -6.60 -14.64 7.56
N GLU A 80 -6.62 -13.33 7.30
CA GLU A 80 -6.75 -12.33 8.35
C GLU A 80 -8.24 -12.10 8.68
N ALA A 81 -8.55 -12.14 9.96
CA ALA A 81 -9.91 -11.99 10.48
C ALA A 81 -10.21 -10.54 10.86
N ASP A 82 -9.19 -9.77 11.23
CA ASP A 82 -9.35 -8.36 11.54
C ASP A 82 -9.66 -7.56 10.27
N THR A 83 -10.86 -6.97 10.25
CA THR A 83 -11.35 -6.24 9.09
C THR A 83 -10.58 -4.94 8.85
N ASP A 84 -10.01 -4.32 9.88
CA ASP A 84 -9.25 -3.09 9.74
C ASP A 84 -7.89 -3.36 9.11
N THR A 85 -7.19 -4.38 9.61
CA THR A 85 -5.95 -4.90 9.00
C THR A 85 -6.19 -5.31 7.54
N VAL A 86 -7.25 -6.07 7.24
CA VAL A 86 -7.59 -6.47 5.86
C VAL A 86 -7.85 -5.25 4.98
N PHE A 87 -8.65 -4.29 5.46
CA PHE A 87 -8.94 -3.08 4.70
C PHE A 87 -7.66 -2.31 4.39
N LEU A 88 -6.80 -2.12 5.38
CA LEU A 88 -5.55 -1.38 5.18
C LEU A 88 -4.60 -2.10 4.22
N ALA A 89 -4.43 -3.41 4.39
CA ALA A 89 -3.62 -4.24 3.50
C ALA A 89 -4.09 -4.14 2.05
N THR A 90 -5.41 -4.09 1.83
CA THR A 90 -5.96 -3.93 0.48
C THR A 90 -5.72 -2.54 -0.12
N GLN A 91 -5.74 -1.47 0.68
CA GLN A 91 -5.40 -0.13 0.15
C GLN A 91 -3.95 -0.10 -0.33
N PHE A 92 -3.05 -0.66 0.47
CA PHE A 92 -1.65 -0.73 0.12
C PHE A 92 -1.40 -1.65 -1.09
N ALA A 93 -1.97 -2.85 -1.11
CA ALA A 93 -1.87 -3.79 -2.21
C ALA A 93 -2.46 -3.23 -3.52
N ALA A 94 -3.50 -2.40 -3.46
CA ALA A 94 -4.07 -1.73 -4.64
C ALA A 94 -3.13 -0.66 -5.24
N VAL A 95 -2.40 0.09 -4.39
CA VAL A 95 -1.35 1.02 -4.86
C VAL A 95 -0.26 0.26 -5.61
N MET A 96 0.16 -0.90 -5.08
CA MET A 96 1.16 -1.75 -5.72
C MET A 96 0.65 -2.34 -7.04
N ALA A 97 -0.58 -2.83 -7.08
CA ALA A 97 -1.19 -3.35 -8.31
C ALA A 97 -1.26 -2.27 -9.41
N GLY A 98 -1.66 -1.05 -9.06
CA GLY A 98 -1.67 0.09 -10.00
C GLY A 98 -0.27 0.47 -10.49
N PHE A 99 0.74 0.40 -9.62
CA PHE A 99 2.14 0.62 -10.00
C PHE A 99 2.64 -0.41 -11.03
N PHE A 100 2.22 -1.66 -10.90
CA PHE A 100 2.55 -2.73 -11.85
C PHE A 100 1.61 -2.79 -13.07
N HIS A 101 0.62 -1.89 -13.17
CA HIS A 101 -0.41 -1.90 -14.22
C HIS A 101 -1.26 -3.18 -14.25
N HIS A 102 -1.54 -3.75 -13.08
CA HIS A 102 -2.41 -4.94 -12.91
C HIS A 102 -3.84 -4.52 -12.54
N ASP A 103 -4.59 -4.04 -13.54
CA ASP A 103 -5.92 -3.43 -13.34
C ASP A 103 -6.94 -4.41 -12.72
N GLU A 104 -6.93 -5.68 -13.15
CA GLU A 104 -7.80 -6.74 -12.61
C GLU A 104 -7.47 -7.05 -11.15
N CYS A 105 -6.19 -7.16 -10.81
CA CYS A 105 -5.72 -7.39 -9.45
C CYS A 105 -6.10 -6.22 -8.54
N MET A 106 -5.86 -4.98 -8.98
CA MET A 106 -6.29 -3.76 -8.28
C MET A 106 -7.80 -3.79 -7.99
N THR A 107 -8.61 -4.11 -8.99
CA THR A 107 -10.08 -4.17 -8.86
C THR A 107 -10.52 -5.21 -7.84
N LEU A 108 -9.95 -6.42 -7.88
CA LEU A 108 -10.24 -7.49 -6.92
C LEU A 108 -9.88 -7.06 -5.49
N ILE A 109 -8.69 -6.51 -5.31
CA ILE A 109 -8.18 -6.09 -4.00
C ILE A 109 -9.06 -4.99 -3.41
N GLN A 110 -9.43 -3.98 -4.20
CA GLN A 110 -10.33 -2.92 -3.77
C GLN A 110 -11.72 -3.45 -3.38
N ALA A 111 -12.24 -4.44 -4.11
CA ALA A 111 -13.52 -5.06 -3.77
C ALA A 111 -13.46 -5.82 -2.41
N ILE A 112 -12.36 -6.50 -2.13
CA ILE A 112 -12.13 -7.18 -0.84
C ILE A 112 -12.01 -6.15 0.28
N GLY A 113 -11.28 -5.05 0.05
CA GLY A 113 -11.16 -3.94 1.00
C GLY A 113 -12.51 -3.34 1.34
N LEU A 114 -13.31 -3.00 0.33
CA LEU A 114 -14.65 -2.46 0.54
C LEU A 114 -15.53 -3.42 1.34
N GLN A 115 -15.44 -4.73 1.08
CA GLN A 115 -16.15 -5.72 1.89
C GLN A 115 -15.71 -5.70 3.36
N ALA A 116 -14.40 -5.62 3.64
CA ALA A 116 -13.87 -5.57 5.00
C ALA A 116 -14.36 -4.31 5.73
N LEU A 117 -14.28 -3.15 5.10
CA LEU A 117 -14.81 -1.89 5.64
C LEU A 117 -16.29 -2.00 6.00
N LEU A 118 -17.12 -2.49 5.08
CA LEU A 118 -18.57 -2.63 5.31
C LEU A 118 -18.89 -3.61 6.45
N LYS A 119 -18.10 -4.68 6.61
CA LYS A 119 -18.25 -5.61 7.73
C LYS A 119 -17.83 -4.99 9.07
N GLY A 120 -16.73 -4.23 9.09
CA GLY A 120 -16.29 -3.49 10.27
C GLY A 120 -17.37 -2.51 10.76
N MET A 121 -17.94 -1.73 9.83
CA MET A 121 -19.03 -0.79 10.13
C MET A 121 -20.30 -1.47 10.68
N GLN A 122 -20.60 -2.70 10.27
CA GLN A 122 -21.75 -3.46 10.80
C GLN A 122 -21.47 -4.05 12.18
N SER A 123 -20.20 -4.19 12.55
CA SER A 123 -19.74 -4.81 13.79
C SER A 123 -19.57 -3.79 14.92
N GLU A 124 -19.42 -2.50 14.60
CA GLU A 124 -19.51 -1.42 15.58
C GLU A 124 -20.99 -1.15 15.93
N PRO A 125 -21.43 -1.40 17.17
CA PRO A 125 -22.77 -0.97 17.58
C PRO A 125 -22.81 0.56 17.52
N ASP A 126 -23.87 1.09 16.90
CA ASP A 126 -24.21 2.51 16.88
C ASP A 126 -23.79 3.17 18.20
N LYS A 127 -22.76 4.03 18.16
CA LYS A 127 -22.47 4.94 19.26
C LYS A 127 -23.57 6.01 19.25
N SER A 128 -24.76 5.63 19.72
CA SER A 128 -25.86 6.53 20.10
C SER A 128 -25.56 7.20 21.44
#